data_AF-A0A7G8H364-F1
#
_entry.id   AF-A0A7G8H364-F1
#
_cell.length_a   1.000
_cell.length_b   1.000
_cell.length_c   1.000
_cell.angle_alpha   90.00
_cell.angle_beta   90.00
_cell.angle_gamma   90.00
#
_symmetry.space_group_name_H-M   'P 1'
#
loop_
_entity.id
_entity.type
_entity.pdbx_description
1 polymer ?
#
loop_
_entity_poly.entity_id
_entity_poly.type
_entity_poly.pdbx_seq_one_letter_code
_entity_poly.pdbx_strand_id
1 'polypeptide(L)'
;MFRLLSALLYIGGALFILIDPIEGEISLTLFAGVVVLVEGIMELAAGASSKAPMAGLVLLDGLLSAGIGLLLVLEWPSDSVWALGTLFGITLFSSALKLLQKASGAIV
;
A
#
# COMPACT_ATOMS: atom_id res chain seq x y z
N MET A 1 24.28 16.93 -11.27
CA MET A 1 24.63 15.58 -10.78
C MET A 1 23.40 14.83 -10.27
N PHE A 2 22.82 15.20 -9.12
CA PHE A 2 21.69 14.48 -8.51
C PHE A 2 20.49 14.28 -9.46
N ARG A 3 20.07 15.33 -10.20
CA ARG A 3 18.97 15.21 -11.17
C ARG A 3 19.22 14.17 -12.26
N LEU A 4 20.47 14.03 -12.74
CA LEU A 4 20.83 13.04 -13.76
C LEU A 4 20.79 11.63 -13.18
N LEU A 5 21.32 11.44 -11.96
CA LEU A 5 21.24 10.17 -11.25
C LEU A 5 19.79 9.75 -10.98
N SER A 6 18.95 10.68 -10.53
CA SER A 6 17.51 10.45 -10.36
C SER A 6 16.83 10.10 -11.70
N ALA A 7 17.16 10.80 -12.80
CA ALA A 7 16.59 10.50 -14.10
C ALA A 7 16.97 9.09 -14.59
N LEU A 8 18.24 8.71 -14.44
CA LEU A 8 18.71 7.36 -14.80
C LEU A 8 18.04 6.29 -13.93
N LEU A 9 17.90 6.53 -12.62
CA LEU A 9 17.17 5.66 -11.72
C LEU A 9 15.71 5.49 -12.15
N TYR A 10 15.03 6.59 -12.49
CA TYR A 10 13.63 6.56 -12.91
C TYR A 10 13.45 5.83 -14.24
N ILE A 11 14.32 6.08 -15.21
CA ILE A 11 14.30 5.36 -16.50
C ILE A 11 14.56 3.87 -16.27
N GLY A 12 15.55 3.52 -15.45
CA GLY A 12 15.86 2.12 -15.12
C GLY A 12 14.68 1.41 -14.46
N GLY A 13 14.09 2.02 -13.43
CA GLY A 13 12.91 1.47 -12.75
C GLY A 13 11.70 1.36 -13.67
N ALA A 14 11.46 2.36 -14.52
CA ALA A 14 10.36 2.32 -15.49
C ALA A 14 10.55 1.21 -16.53
N LEU A 15 11.75 1.07 -17.10
CA LEU A 15 12.05 0.01 -18.05
C LEU A 15 11.95 -1.37 -17.42
N PHE A 16 12.44 -1.54 -16.18
CA PHE A 16 12.33 -2.79 -15.44
C PHE A 16 10.87 -3.26 -15.32
N ILE A 17 9.96 -2.36 -14.94
CA ILE A 17 8.53 -2.66 -14.82
C ILE A 17 7.86 -2.86 -16.19
N LEU A 18 8.23 -2.07 -17.21
CA LEU A 18 7.58 -2.12 -18.52
C LEU A 18 7.98 -3.34 -19.36
N ILE A 19 9.18 -3.87 -19.17
CA ILE A 19 9.68 -5.06 -19.90
C ILE A 19 8.98 -6.32 -19.40
N ASP A 20 8.84 -6.48 -18.09
CA ASP A 20 8.13 -7.60 -17.47
C ASP A 20 7.20 -7.09 -16.36
N PRO A 21 5.97 -6.70 -16.72
CA PRO A 21 5.02 -6.14 -15.76
C PRO A 21 4.59 -7.16 -14.70
N ILE A 22 4.68 -8.46 -14.98
CA ILE A 22 4.28 -9.51 -14.03
C ILE A 22 5.34 -9.62 -12.93
N GLU A 23 6.62 -9.72 -13.28
CA GLU A 23 7.72 -9.69 -12.30
C GLU A 23 7.78 -8.36 -11.53
N GLY A 24 7.45 -7.25 -12.21
CA GLY A 24 7.28 -5.94 -11.58
C GLY A 24 6.19 -5.93 -10.51
N GLU A 25 5.00 -6.46 -10.82
CA GLU A 25 3.89 -6.61 -9.88
C GLU A 25 4.26 -7.49 -8.69
N ILE A 26 4.88 -8.65 -8.95
CA ILE A 26 5.37 -9.58 -7.92
C ILE A 26 6.32 -8.88 -6.94
N SER A 27 7.29 -8.15 -7.47
CA SER A 27 8.27 -7.42 -6.66
C SER A 27 7.62 -6.27 -5.87
N LEU A 28 6.65 -5.58 -6.48
CA LEU A 28 5.91 -4.49 -5.83
C LEU A 28 5.04 -4.98 -4.67
N THR A 29 4.37 -6.13 -4.80
CA THR A 29 3.59 -6.73 -3.71
C THR A 29 4.48 -7.06 -2.52
N LEU A 30 5.64 -7.69 -2.75
CA LEU A 30 6.59 -8.02 -1.68
C LEU A 30 7.10 -6.75 -1.00
N PHE A 31 7.49 -5.75 -1.79
CA PHE A 31 7.92 -4.46 -1.27
C PHE A 31 6.83 -3.80 -0.40
N ALA A 32 5.59 -3.75 -0.89
CA ALA A 32 4.46 -3.21 -0.15
C ALA A 32 4.20 -4.00 1.15
N GLY A 33 4.20 -5.33 1.09
CA GLY A 33 4.02 -6.19 2.26
C GLY A 33 5.08 -5.96 3.33
N VAL A 34 6.35 -5.83 2.94
CA VAL A 34 7.45 -5.52 3.87
C VAL A 34 7.30 -4.13 4.48
N VAL A 35 6.97 -3.11 3.68
CA VAL A 35 6.77 -1.75 4.19
C VAL A 35 5.63 -1.70 5.21
N VAL A 36 4.49 -2.30 4.89
CA VAL A 36 3.31 -2.37 5.78
C VAL A 36 3.60 -3.19 7.04
N LEU A 37 4.38 -4.27 6.92
CA LEU A 37 4.81 -5.06 8.08
C LEU A 37 5.70 -4.24 9.02
N VAL A 38 6.67 -3.52 8.47
CA VAL A 38 7.55 -2.65 9.24
C VAL A 38 6.76 -1.53 9.92
N GLU A 39 5.84 -0.87 9.19
CA GLU A 39 4.92 0.12 9.74
C GLU A 39 4.16 -0.44 10.95
N GLY A 40 3.51 -1.59 10.78
CA GLY A 40 2.76 -2.23 11.87
C GLY A 40 3.62 -2.60 13.08
N ILE A 41 4.83 -3.12 12.86
CA ILE A 41 5.79 -3.39 13.95
C ILE A 41 6.16 -2.11 14.70
N MET A 42 6.39 -1.01 13.97
CA MET A 42 6.75 0.28 14.57
C MET A 42 5.57 0.88 15.36
N GLU A 43 4.34 0.74 14.86
CA GLU A 43 3.13 1.16 15.57
C GLU A 43 2.86 0.33 16.82
N LEU A 44 3.07 -0.99 16.76
CA LEU A 44 3.01 -1.85 17.94
C LEU A 44 4.01 -1.40 19.00
N ALA A 45 5.26 -1.13 18.60
CA ALA A 45 6.29 -0.64 19.51
C ALA A 45 5.94 0.75 20.10
N ALA A 46 5.42 1.66 19.26
CA ALA A 46 5.00 3.00 19.68
C ALA A 46 3.80 2.96 20.64
N GLY A 47 2.78 2.17 20.33
CA GLY A 47 1.59 1.98 21.15
C GLY A 47 1.92 1.34 22.50
N ALA A 48 2.77 0.31 22.52
CA ALA A 48 3.18 -0.37 23.75
C ALA A 48 4.01 0.54 24.68
N SER A 49 4.74 1.50 24.11
CA SER A 49 5.57 2.45 24.86
C SER A 49 4.81 3.72 25.27
N SER A 50 3.61 3.94 24.74
CA SER A 50 2.84 5.17 24.93
C SER A 50 1.95 5.14 26.17
N LYS A 51 1.92 6.25 26.90
CA LYS A 51 0.94 6.49 27.99
C LYS A 51 -0.24 7.36 27.54
N ALA A 52 -0.33 7.65 26.24
CA ALA A 52 -1.39 8.50 25.71
C ALA A 52 -2.77 7.80 25.85
N PRO A 53 -3.86 8.56 26.02
CA PRO A 53 -5.22 8.00 26.10
C PRO A 53 -5.61 7.11 24.92
N MET A 54 -5.01 7.36 23.74
CA MET A 54 -5.29 6.64 22.49
C MET A 54 -4.28 5.54 22.17
N ALA A 55 -3.38 5.17 23.10
CA ALA A 55 -2.35 4.14 22.87
C ALA A 55 -2.95 2.79 22.45
N GLY A 56 -4.13 2.43 22.97
CA GLY A 56 -4.84 1.21 22.59
C GLY A 56 -5.29 1.20 21.12
N LEU A 57 -5.63 2.36 20.54
CA LEU A 57 -5.97 2.46 19.12
C LEU A 57 -4.75 2.31 18.23
N VAL A 58 -3.61 2.88 18.64
CA VAL A 58 -2.32 2.72 17.93
C VAL A 58 -1.85 1.27 17.96
N LEU A 59 -2.04 0.57 19.08
CA LEU A 59 -1.76 -0.87 19.16
C LEU A 59 -2.65 -1.70 18.24
N LEU A 60 -3.93 -1.34 18.13
CA LEU A 60 -4.86 -2.03 17.23
C LEU A 60 -4.47 -1.81 15.77
N ASP A 61 -4.14 -0.57 15.40
CA ASP A 61 -3.67 -0.22 14.06
C ASP A 61 -2.40 -0.98 13.70
N GLY A 62 -1.40 -0.96 14.60
CA GLY A 62 -0.16 -1.70 14.41
C GLY A 62 -0.36 -3.21 14.30
N LEU A 63 -1.32 -3.79 15.05
CA LEU A 63 -1.65 -5.21 14.96
C LEU A 63 -2.29 -5.55 13.61
N LEU A 64 -3.20 -4.72 13.13
CA LEU A 64 -3.85 -4.90 11.83
C LEU A 64 -2.82 -4.73 10.69
N SER A 65 -2.03 -3.67 10.72
CA SER A 65 -0.97 -3.40 9.73
C SER A 65 0.09 -4.50 9.72
N ALA A 66 0.59 -4.92 10.89
CA ALA A 66 1.56 -6.02 10.96
C ALA A 66 0.97 -7.34 10.47
N GLY A 67 -0.31 -7.62 10.81
CA GLY A 67 -1.01 -8.79 10.31
C GLY A 67 -1.15 -8.80 8.79
N ILE A 68 -1.58 -7.67 8.20
CA ILE A 68 -1.70 -7.53 6.74
C ILE A 68 -0.34 -7.66 6.06
N GLY A 69 0.68 -6.95 6.56
CA GLY A 69 2.03 -7.02 6.01
C GLY A 69 2.62 -8.43 6.10
N LEU A 70 2.41 -9.13 7.22
CA LEU A 70 2.86 -10.51 7.40
C LEU A 70 2.17 -11.46 6.42
N LEU A 71 0.85 -11.34 6.26
CA LEU A 71 0.10 -12.16 5.30
C LEU A 71 0.62 -11.95 3.87
N LEU A 72 0.80 -10.69 3.45
CA LEU A 72 1.34 -10.38 2.12
C LEU A 72 2.72 -10.98 1.90
N VAL A 73 3.60 -10.99 2.91
CA VAL A 73 4.93 -11.58 2.79
C VAL A 73 4.88 -13.11 2.76
N LEU A 74 3.97 -13.74 3.51
CA LEU A 74 3.84 -15.20 3.58
C LEU A 74 3.13 -15.80 2.36
N GLU A 75 2.14 -15.11 1.79
CA GLU A 75 1.35 -15.57 0.64
C GLU A 75 1.96 -15.11 -0.70
N TRP A 76 2.98 -14.27 -0.67
CA TRP A 76 3.77 -13.93 -1.85
C TRP A 76 4.44 -15.19 -2.46
N PRO A 77 4.42 -15.38 -3.80
CA PRO A 77 3.95 -14.45 -4.85
C PRO A 77 2.48 -14.64 -5.29
N SER A 78 1.71 -15.52 -4.64
CA SER A 78 0.32 -15.81 -5.03
C SER A 78 -0.56 -14.56 -4.98
N ASP A 79 -0.37 -13.71 -3.97
CA ASP A 79 -1.16 -12.49 -3.77
C ASP A 79 -0.95 -11.43 -4.85
N SER A 80 0.18 -11.49 -5.54
CA SER A 80 0.47 -10.58 -6.65
C SER A 80 -0.50 -10.73 -7.81
N VAL A 81 -1.21 -11.86 -7.93
CA VAL A 81 -2.19 -12.07 -9.01
C VAL A 81 -3.47 -11.24 -8.82
N TRP A 82 -3.84 -10.93 -7.57
CA TRP A 82 -5.15 -10.36 -7.27
C TRP A 82 -5.10 -9.08 -6.43
N ALA A 83 -4.08 -8.89 -5.59
CA ALA A 83 -4.06 -7.82 -4.59
C ALA A 83 -4.10 -6.42 -5.23
N LEU A 84 -3.16 -6.14 -6.15
CA LEU A 84 -3.05 -4.83 -6.82
C LEU A 84 -4.28 -4.52 -7.67
N GLY A 85 -4.77 -5.50 -8.45
CA GLY A 85 -5.99 -5.36 -9.24
C GLY A 85 -7.24 -5.11 -8.39
N THR A 86 -7.39 -5.81 -7.26
CA THR A 86 -8.54 -5.65 -6.36
C THR A 86 -8.52 -4.28 -5.68
N LEU A 87 -7.36 -3.86 -5.15
CA LEU A 87 -7.19 -2.55 -4.54
C LEU A 87 -7.52 -1.44 -5.54
N PHE A 88 -6.96 -1.51 -6.75
CA PHE A 88 -7.25 -0.54 -7.80
C PHE A 88 -8.75 -0.53 -8.15
N GLY A 89 -9.38 -1.70 -8.30
CA GLY A 89 -10.83 -1.82 -8.54
C GLY A 89 -11.68 -1.16 -7.46
N ILE A 90 -11.37 -1.37 -6.18
CA ILE A 90 -12.05 -0.72 -5.06
C ILE A 90 -11.90 0.81 -5.12
N THR A 91 -10.71 1.31 -5.47
CA THR A 91 -10.49 2.76 -5.60
C THR A 91 -11.30 3.36 -6.75
N LEU A 92 -11.38 2.68 -7.90
CA LEU A 92 -12.20 3.10 -9.03
C LEU A 92 -13.68 3.12 -8.67
N PHE A 93 -14.17 2.06 -8.03
CA PHE A 93 -15.57 1.94 -7.61
C PHE A 93 -15.94 3.04 -6.61
N SER A 94 -15.10 3.25 -5.60
CA SER A 94 -15.28 4.32 -4.61
C SER A 94 -15.29 5.70 -5.24
N SER A 95 -14.42 5.92 -6.25
CA SER A 95 -14.37 7.18 -6.99
C SER A 95 -15.63 7.41 -7.83
N ALA A 96 -16.15 6.36 -8.48
CA ALA A 96 -17.40 6.42 -9.23
C ALA A 96 -18.58 6.82 -8.34
N LEU A 97 -18.72 6.20 -7.15
CA LEU A 97 -19.78 6.54 -6.19
C LEU A 97 -19.71 8.02 -5.76
N LYS A 98 -18.51 8.55 -5.49
CA LYS A 98 -18.33 9.97 -5.13
C LYS A 98 -18.73 10.92 -6.27
N LEU A 99 -18.41 10.57 -7.51
CA LEU A 99 -18.80 11.37 -8.68
C LEU A 99 -20.32 11.41 -8.88
N LEU A 100 -20.99 10.27 -8.70
CA LEU A 100 -22.46 10.18 -8.76
C LEU A 100 -23.12 11.02 -7.65
N GLN A 101 -22.59 11.00 -6.43
CA GLN A 101 -23.07 11.85 -5.33
C GLN A 101 -22.90 13.34 -5.64
N LYS A 102 -21.73 13.75 -6.13
CA LYS A 102 -21.47 15.16 -6.52
C LYS A 102 -22.43 15.62 -7.62
N ALA A 103 -22.76 14.77 -8.59
CA ALA A 103 -23.74 15.08 -9.62
C ALA A 103 -25.15 15.29 -9.04
N SER A 104 -25.55 14.52 -8.02
CA SER A 104 -26.85 14.69 -7.34
C SER A 104 -26.93 15.91 -6.42
N GLY A 105 -25.80 16.45 -5.93
CA GLY A 105 -25.74 17.63 -5.06
C GLY A 105 -25.69 18.98 -5.77
N ALA A 106 -25.58 19.01 -7.11
CA ALA A 106 -25.49 20.23 -7.90
C ALA A 106 -26.84 20.72 -8.47
N ILE A 107 -27.97 20.16 -7.99
CA ILE A 107 -29.34 20.50 -8.47
C ILE A 107 -30.20 21.12 -7.34
N VAL A 108 -29.60 21.74 -6.32
CA VAL A 108 -30.35 22.54 -5.32
C VAL A 108 -29.64 23.85 -5.07
#